data_AF-A0AAJ8MDQ2-F1
#
_entry.id   AF-A0AAJ8MDQ2-F1
#
_cell.length_a   1.000
_cell.length_b   1.000
_cell.length_c   1.000
_cell.angle_alpha   90.00
_cell.angle_beta   90.00
_cell.angle_gamma   90.00
#
_symmetry.space_group_name_H-M   'P 1'
#
loop_
_entity.id
_entity.type
_entity.pdbx_description
1 polymer ?
#
loop_
_entity_poly.entity_id
_entity_poly.type
_entity_poly.pdbx_seq_one_letter_code
_entity_poly.pdbx_strand_id
1 'polypeptide(L)'
;MYLGINGASLSALLALVGVAAHPLSKRYSGIKIQSYRSLRCLSPVGRPSDWKDGTRVTSVPCETAVKWDVSPGSGSILISGTNWALDAGTGDQDNAIIKIWHSYPGLFQQTWYLTDDNRIAITGGSQCLDEGQNGPQTYTCVTGNTNQVWTILGASPTKPGINPSIPSGKVYVDKPNGKGRRIHPYGRQDLCVMVGNGVASVNQLVDIAYCLHDTSPYVGLQLWNITLGTSAHVFLPAHPNLCLDAGQNPKNGSRLTTYGCGSPYTGQSWFWDGTTLALDSRNPSEALGLCLDVEYNSPRTPQKSYDRLKRLQIWKCFPGSHQQIFSVFGDDPSDDC
;
A
#
# COMPACT_ATOMS: atom_id res chain seq x y z
N MET A 1 -4.67 -10.88 -77.91
CA MET A 1 -4.27 -11.91 -76.93
C MET A 1 -3.25 -11.24 -75.99
N TYR A 2 -3.58 -11.18 -74.69
CA TYR A 2 -2.78 -10.66 -73.57
C TYR A 2 -1.34 -11.26 -73.57
N LEU A 3 -0.26 -10.73 -72.97
CA LEU A 3 0.05 -9.94 -71.76
C LEU A 3 1.29 -9.04 -72.06
N GLY A 4 1.63 -7.90 -71.44
CA GLY A 4 1.32 -7.36 -70.13
C GLY A 4 2.45 -7.64 -69.11
N ILE A 5 3.55 -6.87 -69.10
CA ILE A 5 4.57 -6.91 -68.02
C ILE A 5 4.73 -5.50 -67.44
N ASN A 6 4.10 -5.26 -66.29
CA ASN A 6 4.29 -4.05 -65.49
C ASN A 6 5.44 -4.29 -64.50
N GLY A 7 6.46 -3.44 -64.54
CA GLY A 7 7.49 -3.36 -63.50
C GLY A 7 6.92 -2.71 -62.26
N ALA A 8 6.77 -3.47 -61.18
CA ALA A 8 6.37 -2.97 -59.88
C ALA A 8 7.61 -2.42 -59.13
N SER A 9 7.59 -1.11 -58.87
CA SER A 9 8.53 -0.44 -57.96
C SER A 9 8.20 -0.83 -56.51
N LEU A 10 9.11 -1.52 -55.83
CA LEU A 10 9.01 -1.78 -54.39
C LEU A 10 9.30 -0.48 -53.62
N SER A 11 8.26 0.19 -53.15
CA SER A 11 8.38 1.20 -52.11
C SER A 11 8.51 0.51 -50.75
N ALA A 12 9.68 0.60 -50.12
CA ALA A 12 9.89 0.18 -48.74
C ALA A 12 9.20 1.19 -47.80
N LEU A 13 8.06 0.80 -47.21
CA LEU A 13 7.49 1.53 -46.08
C LEU A 13 8.40 1.32 -44.85
N LEU A 14 9.13 2.37 -44.46
CA LEU A 14 9.67 2.49 -43.11
C LEU A 14 8.48 2.61 -42.15
N ALA A 15 8.16 1.54 -41.43
CA ALA A 15 7.28 1.61 -40.27
C ALA A 15 8.02 2.36 -39.16
N LEU A 16 7.65 3.63 -38.92
CA LEU A 16 8.01 4.32 -37.68
C LEU A 16 7.32 3.56 -36.53
N VAL A 17 8.11 2.78 -35.79
CA VAL A 17 7.70 2.25 -34.49
C VAL A 17 7.55 3.47 -33.57
N GLY A 18 6.32 3.88 -33.31
CA GLY A 18 6.02 4.91 -32.35
C GLY A 18 6.48 4.45 -30.96
N VAL A 19 7.49 5.10 -30.41
CA VAL A 19 7.84 4.95 -28.99
C VAL A 19 6.64 5.48 -28.21
N ALA A 20 5.89 4.57 -27.57
CA ALA A 20 4.81 4.96 -26.68
C ALA A 20 5.42 5.81 -25.55
N ALA A 21 5.15 7.11 -25.56
CA ALA A 21 5.52 8.00 -24.47
C ALA A 21 4.91 7.44 -23.18
N HIS A 22 5.75 6.92 -22.28
CA HIS A 22 5.30 6.53 -20.97
C HIS A 22 4.78 7.79 -20.27
N PRO A 23 3.59 7.77 -19.66
CA PRO A 23 3.13 8.91 -18.89
C PRO A 23 4.22 9.26 -17.87
N LEU A 24 4.58 10.54 -17.78
CA LEU A 24 5.53 11.05 -16.79
C LEU A 24 4.90 10.89 -15.40
N SER A 25 5.03 9.69 -14.83
CA SER A 25 4.65 9.42 -13.46
C SER A 25 5.55 10.26 -12.56
N LYS A 26 4.95 11.23 -11.87
CA LYS A 26 5.68 12.16 -11.01
C LYS A 26 6.40 11.39 -9.90
N ARG A 27 7.70 11.65 -9.77
CA ARG A 27 8.56 11.05 -8.73
C ARG A 27 7.98 11.35 -7.35
N TYR A 28 8.04 10.38 -6.46
CA TYR A 28 7.85 10.63 -5.04
C TYR A 28 9.11 11.35 -4.55
N SER A 29 8.97 12.54 -4.00
CA SER A 29 10.11 13.32 -3.52
C SER A 29 9.94 13.66 -2.05
N GLY A 30 11.02 13.49 -1.28
CA GLY A 30 11.04 13.82 0.14
C GLY A 30 10.13 12.93 1.01
N ILE A 31 9.93 11.67 0.62
CA ILE A 31 9.05 10.72 1.33
C ILE A 31 9.80 9.94 2.41
N LYS A 32 9.09 9.24 3.29
CA LYS A 32 9.69 8.22 4.17
C LYS A 32 9.24 6.83 3.72
N ILE A 33 10.08 5.82 3.88
CA ILE A 33 9.77 4.43 3.53
C ILE A 33 9.64 3.66 4.83
N GLN A 34 8.41 3.34 5.24
CA GLN A 34 8.13 2.67 6.50
C GLN A 34 7.93 1.17 6.30
N SER A 35 8.65 0.37 7.08
CA SER A 35 8.43 -1.08 7.15
C SER A 35 7.06 -1.37 7.74
N TYR A 36 6.28 -2.24 7.09
CA TYR A 36 5.06 -2.75 7.72
C TYR A 36 5.38 -3.53 9.00
N ARG A 37 6.45 -4.33 9.00
CA ARG A 37 6.77 -5.27 10.08
C ARG A 37 7.10 -4.56 11.38
N SER A 38 7.91 -3.50 11.32
CA SER A 38 8.39 -2.78 12.52
C SER A 38 7.70 -1.44 12.73
N LEU A 39 6.98 -0.91 11.73
CA LEU A 39 6.50 0.49 11.70
C LEU A 39 7.63 1.53 11.79
N ARG A 40 8.87 1.11 11.56
CA ARG A 40 10.05 1.98 11.55
C ARG A 40 10.42 2.33 10.12
N CYS A 41 11.08 3.47 9.95
CA CYS A 41 11.42 3.99 8.63
C CYS A 41 12.87 3.71 8.25
N LEU A 42 13.06 3.44 6.96
CA LEU A 42 14.35 3.17 6.34
C LEU A 42 15.28 4.40 6.43
N SER A 43 16.46 4.23 7.02
CA SER A 43 17.46 5.29 7.16
C SER A 43 18.88 4.74 7.27
N PRO A 44 19.91 5.39 6.70
CA PRO A 44 21.30 5.06 6.98
C PRO A 44 21.63 5.20 8.46
N VAL A 45 22.59 4.40 8.93
CA VAL A 45 23.17 4.55 10.27
C VAL A 45 24.08 5.78 10.32
N GLY A 46 24.14 6.42 11.50
CA GLY A 46 25.03 7.55 11.74
C GLY A 46 24.55 8.88 11.14
N ARG A 47 25.35 9.93 11.32
CA ARG A 47 25.02 11.28 10.83
C ARG A 47 25.40 11.42 9.35
N PRO A 48 24.76 12.34 8.61
CA PRO A 48 25.07 12.57 7.19
C PRO A 48 26.56 12.86 6.89
N SER A 49 27.28 13.48 7.83
CA SER A 49 28.72 13.75 7.70
C SER A 49 29.59 12.50 7.69
N ASP A 50 29.09 11.39 8.22
CA ASP A 50 29.85 10.16 8.43
C ASP A 50 29.57 9.13 7.33
N TRP A 51 28.60 9.44 6.45
CA TRP A 51 28.19 8.56 5.37
C TRP A 51 29.28 8.42 4.31
N LYS A 52 29.46 7.17 3.90
CA LYS A 52 30.35 6.72 2.83
C LYS A 52 29.74 5.53 2.10
N ASP A 53 30.31 5.18 0.95
CA ASP A 53 29.97 3.95 0.24
C ASP A 53 29.96 2.75 1.19
N GLY A 54 28.85 2.02 1.21
CA GLY A 54 28.64 0.86 2.05
C GLY A 54 28.11 1.15 3.46
N THR A 55 27.78 2.41 3.78
CA THR A 55 27.12 2.72 5.06
C THR A 55 25.79 1.98 5.13
N ARG A 56 25.62 1.17 6.19
CA ARG A 56 24.44 0.33 6.37
C ARG A 56 23.16 1.17 6.46
N VAL A 57 22.08 0.66 5.89
CA VAL A 57 20.72 1.15 6.09
C VAL A 57 20.03 0.28 7.13
N THR A 58 19.30 0.92 8.04
CA THR A 58 18.54 0.31 9.13
C THR A 58 17.13 0.91 9.22
N SER A 59 16.34 0.42 10.17
CA SER A 59 15.00 0.94 10.46
C SER A 59 15.00 1.72 11.78
N VAL A 60 14.68 3.01 11.72
CA VAL A 60 14.70 3.97 12.83
C VAL A 60 13.31 4.59 13.06
N PRO A 61 13.06 5.29 14.19
CA PRO A 61 11.79 5.99 14.38
C PRO A 61 11.54 6.94 13.23
N CYS A 62 10.30 6.95 12.71
CA CYS A 62 10.02 7.63 11.47
C CYS A 62 10.29 9.14 11.54
N GLU A 63 10.10 9.79 12.67
CA GLU A 63 10.42 11.20 12.92
C GLU A 63 11.91 11.54 12.73
N THR A 64 12.81 10.60 12.97
CA THR A 64 14.27 10.77 12.81
C THR A 64 14.82 10.26 11.48
N ALA A 65 14.02 9.49 10.73
CA ALA A 65 14.44 8.90 9.47
C ALA A 65 14.70 9.97 8.38
N VAL A 66 15.67 9.67 7.52
CA VAL A 66 15.92 10.47 6.32
C VAL A 66 14.73 10.40 5.35
N LYS A 67 14.73 11.31 4.39
CA LYS A 67 13.75 11.31 3.31
C LYS A 67 14.35 10.74 2.04
N TRP A 68 13.53 10.05 1.26
CA TRP A 68 13.91 9.42 0.01
C TRP A 68 13.16 10.03 -1.18
N ASP A 69 13.79 9.99 -2.34
CA ASP A 69 13.21 10.26 -3.64
C ASP A 69 13.09 8.92 -4.39
N VAL A 70 11.86 8.54 -4.73
CA VAL A 70 11.54 7.26 -5.36
C VAL A 70 10.95 7.51 -6.74
N SER A 71 11.48 6.80 -7.73
CA SER A 71 10.89 6.77 -9.06
C SER A 71 9.73 5.77 -9.05
N PRO A 72 8.52 6.13 -9.51
CA PRO A 72 7.38 5.21 -9.56
C PRO A 72 7.56 4.07 -10.58
N GLY A 73 8.43 4.26 -11.59
CA GLY A 73 8.93 3.17 -12.43
C GLY A 73 10.29 2.68 -11.95
N SER A 74 10.98 1.90 -12.79
CA SER A 74 12.33 1.45 -12.50
C SER A 74 13.34 2.59 -12.38
N GLY A 75 14.13 2.60 -11.31
CA GLY A 75 15.20 3.56 -11.11
C GLY A 75 15.80 3.53 -9.70
N SER A 76 16.75 4.43 -9.46
CA SER A 76 17.37 4.55 -8.14
C SER A 76 16.43 5.21 -7.14
N ILE A 77 16.50 4.71 -5.89
CA ILE A 77 15.90 5.33 -4.71
C ILE A 77 17.00 6.14 -4.04
N LEU A 78 16.87 7.45 -4.01
CA LEU A 78 17.93 8.36 -3.57
C LEU A 78 17.57 8.99 -2.23
N ILE A 79 18.54 9.27 -1.37
CA ILE A 79 18.30 10.16 -0.23
C ILE A 79 18.08 11.57 -0.77
N SER A 80 16.96 12.17 -0.39
CA SER A 80 16.47 13.43 -0.95
C SER A 80 17.50 14.55 -0.78
N GLY A 81 17.82 15.24 -1.89
CA GLY A 81 18.84 16.28 -1.93
C GLY A 81 20.29 15.79 -1.98
N THR A 82 20.53 14.50 -2.18
CA THR A 82 21.88 13.91 -2.29
C THR A 82 21.98 12.92 -3.47
N ASN A 83 23.18 12.39 -3.72
CA ASN A 83 23.43 11.31 -4.69
C ASN A 83 23.65 9.94 -4.02
N TRP A 84 23.25 9.78 -2.76
CA TRP A 84 23.29 8.49 -2.06
C TRP A 84 22.10 7.64 -2.50
N ALA A 85 22.38 6.51 -3.15
CA ALA A 85 21.38 5.54 -3.60
C ALA A 85 21.23 4.38 -2.63
N LEU A 86 20.01 3.87 -2.51
CA LEU A 86 19.73 2.58 -1.88
C LEU A 86 20.34 1.46 -2.72
N ASP A 87 21.22 0.67 -2.11
CA ASP A 87 22.03 -0.34 -2.80
C ASP A 87 21.86 -1.72 -2.14
N ALA A 88 21.58 -2.72 -2.98
CA ALA A 88 21.32 -4.11 -2.60
C ALA A 88 22.57 -5.00 -2.54
N GLY A 89 23.77 -4.43 -2.62
CA GLY A 89 25.00 -5.19 -2.76
C GLY A 89 25.12 -5.80 -4.15
N THR A 90 24.82 -7.08 -4.31
CA THR A 90 24.78 -7.74 -5.63
C THR A 90 23.37 -7.76 -6.22
N GLY A 91 22.34 -7.65 -5.38
CA GLY A 91 20.93 -7.61 -5.80
C GLY A 91 20.32 -8.96 -6.21
N ASP A 92 21.07 -10.06 -6.13
CA ASP A 92 20.67 -11.40 -6.61
C ASP A 92 20.64 -12.48 -5.51
N GLN A 93 20.95 -12.11 -4.26
CA GLN A 93 21.04 -13.05 -3.13
C GLN A 93 20.08 -12.66 -2.00
N ASP A 94 19.59 -13.66 -1.28
CA ASP A 94 18.83 -13.47 -0.04
C ASP A 94 19.76 -13.02 1.10
N ASN A 95 19.21 -12.22 2.01
CA ASN A 95 19.85 -11.70 3.22
C ASN A 95 21.05 -10.77 2.97
N ALA A 96 21.17 -10.19 1.77
CA ALA A 96 22.20 -9.19 1.52
C ALA A 96 21.84 -7.90 2.29
N ILE A 97 22.84 -7.31 2.94
CA ILE A 97 22.65 -6.09 3.73
C ILE A 97 22.36 -4.92 2.79
N ILE A 98 21.32 -4.15 3.11
CA ILE A 98 21.03 -2.90 2.42
C ILE A 98 21.95 -1.79 2.93
N LYS A 99 22.49 -1.02 2.00
CA LYS A 99 23.42 0.07 2.28
C LYS A 99 23.11 1.27 1.40
N ILE A 100 23.77 2.38 1.69
CA ILE A 100 23.90 3.46 0.73
C ILE A 100 25.20 3.34 -0.04
N TRP A 101 25.16 3.75 -1.31
CA TRP A 101 26.31 3.85 -2.18
C TRP A 101 26.15 5.06 -3.09
N HIS A 102 27.24 5.55 -3.66
CA HIS A 102 27.17 6.53 -4.73
C HIS A 102 26.24 6.03 -5.85
N SER A 103 25.34 6.89 -6.32
CA SER A 103 24.39 6.54 -7.37
C SER A 103 25.10 6.40 -8.72
N TYR A 104 24.94 5.25 -9.36
CA TYR A 104 25.37 5.02 -10.74
C TYR A 104 24.18 4.60 -11.59
N PRO A 105 23.85 5.33 -12.66
CA PRO A 105 22.72 4.99 -13.52
C PRO A 105 22.83 3.57 -14.09
N GLY A 106 21.75 2.79 -13.96
CA GLY A 106 21.62 1.48 -14.59
C GLY A 106 22.30 0.31 -13.88
N LEU A 107 22.90 0.52 -12.69
CA LEU A 107 23.38 -0.60 -11.88
C LEU A 107 22.20 -1.45 -11.40
N PHE A 108 22.31 -2.76 -11.60
CA PHE A 108 21.29 -3.74 -11.25
C PHE A 108 20.89 -3.63 -9.76
N GLN A 109 21.87 -3.62 -8.87
CA GLN A 109 21.67 -3.53 -7.41
C GLN A 109 21.17 -2.15 -6.91
N GLN A 110 21.07 -1.15 -7.78
CA GLN A 110 20.55 0.19 -7.46
C GLN A 110 19.30 0.54 -8.28
N THR A 111 18.77 -0.40 -9.07
CA THR A 111 17.61 -0.17 -9.92
C THR A 111 16.41 -0.87 -9.31
N TRP A 112 15.62 -0.11 -8.57
CA TRP A 112 14.44 -0.58 -7.86
C TRP A 112 13.16 -0.20 -8.60
N TYR A 113 12.06 -0.89 -8.35
CA TYR A 113 10.73 -0.45 -8.74
C TYR A 113 9.74 -0.72 -7.60
N LEU A 114 8.77 0.18 -7.44
CA LEU A 114 7.65 -0.01 -6.53
C LEU A 114 6.61 -0.88 -7.23
N THR A 115 6.27 -2.01 -6.61
CA THR A 115 5.21 -2.90 -7.10
C THR A 115 3.84 -2.35 -6.67
N ASP A 116 2.78 -2.80 -7.36
CA ASP A 116 1.41 -2.41 -7.00
C ASP A 116 1.02 -2.91 -5.60
N ASP A 117 1.60 -4.03 -5.14
CA ASP A 117 1.39 -4.63 -3.83
C ASP A 117 2.40 -4.15 -2.77
N ASN A 118 2.82 -2.88 -2.86
CA ASN A 118 3.64 -2.16 -1.87
C ASN A 118 4.99 -2.84 -1.53
N ARG A 119 5.64 -3.51 -2.48
CA ARG A 119 7.01 -4.03 -2.37
C ARG A 119 7.97 -3.13 -3.13
N ILE A 120 9.22 -3.09 -2.69
CA ILE A 120 10.32 -2.41 -3.40
C ILE A 120 11.23 -3.51 -3.96
N ALA A 121 11.16 -3.75 -5.26
CA ALA A 121 11.80 -4.90 -5.91
C ALA A 121 12.95 -4.47 -6.84
N ILE A 122 13.96 -5.33 -6.99
CA ILE A 122 15.04 -5.12 -7.96
C ILE A 122 14.49 -5.32 -9.38
N THR A 123 14.67 -4.32 -10.23
CA THR A 123 14.22 -4.37 -11.63
C THR A 123 14.97 -5.44 -12.40
N GLY A 124 14.23 -6.37 -13.01
CA GLY A 124 14.83 -7.48 -13.75
C GLY A 124 15.43 -8.58 -12.87
N GLY A 125 15.23 -8.52 -11.55
CA GLY A 125 15.67 -9.53 -10.59
C GLY A 125 14.50 -10.23 -9.90
N SER A 126 14.82 -11.10 -8.94
CA SER A 126 13.86 -11.81 -8.08
C SER A 126 13.85 -11.31 -6.64
N GLN A 127 14.68 -10.33 -6.30
CA GLN A 127 14.89 -9.85 -4.93
C GLN A 127 14.01 -8.64 -4.61
N CYS A 128 13.47 -8.62 -3.39
CA CYS A 128 12.70 -7.55 -2.79
C CYS A 128 13.43 -7.00 -1.56
N LEU A 129 13.21 -5.72 -1.26
CA LEU A 129 13.55 -5.14 0.03
C LEU A 129 12.70 -5.82 1.12
N ASP A 130 13.36 -6.35 2.14
CA ASP A 130 12.75 -7.16 3.21
C ASP A 130 13.21 -6.65 4.58
N GLU A 131 12.30 -6.53 5.55
CA GLU A 131 12.62 -6.25 6.95
C GLU A 131 12.89 -7.55 7.71
N GLY A 132 14.14 -8.03 7.60
CA GLY A 132 14.62 -9.21 8.31
C GLY A 132 14.74 -8.99 9.83
N GLN A 133 15.01 -10.06 10.59
CA GLN A 133 15.15 -9.96 12.05
C GLN A 133 16.24 -8.96 12.49
N ASN A 134 17.29 -8.80 11.68
CA ASN A 134 18.42 -7.91 11.95
C ASN A 134 18.36 -6.60 11.15
N GLY A 135 17.18 -6.23 10.66
CA GLY A 135 16.94 -5.02 9.87
C GLY A 135 16.80 -5.27 8.36
N PRO A 136 16.77 -4.19 7.56
CA PRO A 136 16.61 -4.23 6.12
C PRO A 136 17.64 -5.11 5.41
N GLN A 137 17.16 -5.95 4.52
CA GLN A 137 17.93 -6.88 3.69
C GLN A 137 17.27 -7.05 2.31
N THR A 138 17.94 -7.72 1.38
CA THR A 138 17.26 -8.34 0.24
C THR A 138 16.68 -9.69 0.64
N TYR A 139 15.57 -10.08 0.05
CA TYR A 139 15.09 -11.46 0.09
C TYR A 139 14.24 -11.74 -1.15
N THR A 140 14.25 -13.00 -1.62
CA THR A 140 13.44 -13.43 -2.76
C THR A 140 12.01 -12.94 -2.60
N CYS A 141 11.48 -12.24 -3.60
CA CYS A 141 10.13 -11.70 -3.57
C CYS A 141 9.13 -12.84 -3.39
N VAL A 142 8.35 -12.79 -2.32
CA VAL A 142 7.32 -13.78 -2.01
C VAL A 142 6.00 -13.04 -1.84
N THR A 143 5.01 -13.40 -2.65
CA THR A 143 3.64 -12.90 -2.52
C THR A 143 3.11 -13.24 -1.12
N GLY A 144 2.50 -12.26 -0.46
CA GLY A 144 2.02 -12.41 0.93
C GLY A 144 3.12 -12.37 1.99
N ASN A 145 4.41 -12.28 1.65
CA ASN A 145 5.44 -11.99 2.65
C ASN A 145 5.33 -10.53 3.07
N THR A 146 4.90 -10.33 4.30
CA THR A 146 4.62 -9.02 4.91
C THR A 146 5.88 -8.27 5.31
N ASN A 147 7.01 -8.97 5.48
CA ASN A 147 8.30 -8.33 5.77
C ASN A 147 8.78 -7.51 4.56
N GLN A 148 8.23 -7.78 3.37
CA GLN A 148 8.55 -7.09 2.12
C GLN A 148 7.60 -5.94 1.81
N VAL A 149 6.65 -5.64 2.70
CA VAL A 149 5.67 -4.57 2.51
C VAL A 149 6.22 -3.27 3.11
N TRP A 150 6.28 -2.23 2.28
CA TRP A 150 6.80 -0.92 2.64
C TRP A 150 5.79 0.18 2.28
N THR A 151 5.42 1.00 3.27
CA THR A 151 4.51 2.12 3.06
C THR A 151 5.30 3.40 2.75
N ILE A 152 4.97 4.05 1.64
CA ILE A 152 5.58 5.32 1.21
C ILE A 152 4.88 6.50 1.89
N LEU A 153 5.37 6.95 3.03
CA LEU A 153 4.77 8.03 3.82
C LEU A 153 5.05 9.42 3.23
N GLY A 154 4.04 10.29 3.23
CA GLY A 154 4.19 11.66 2.73
C GLY A 154 4.18 11.76 1.20
N ALA A 155 3.96 10.65 0.51
CA ALA A 155 3.55 10.68 -0.89
C ALA A 155 2.17 11.34 -0.96
N SER A 156 2.12 12.61 -1.37
CA SER A 156 0.90 13.12 -1.98
C SER A 156 0.81 12.42 -3.33
N PRO A 157 -0.14 11.48 -3.54
CA PRO A 157 -0.26 10.77 -4.79
C PRO A 157 -0.72 11.79 -5.82
N THR A 158 0.18 12.18 -6.70
CA THR A 158 -0.15 13.02 -7.85
C THR A 158 -0.81 12.15 -8.92
N LYS A 159 -2.12 11.86 -8.70
CA LYS A 159 -3.29 11.57 -9.57
C LYS A 159 -3.11 10.96 -10.99
N PRO A 160 -4.16 10.35 -11.62
CA PRO A 160 -5.53 10.05 -11.15
C PRO A 160 -6.00 8.59 -11.40
N GLY A 161 -6.64 7.96 -10.41
CA GLY A 161 -7.36 6.68 -10.59
C GLY A 161 -8.83 6.71 -10.17
N ILE A 162 -9.34 7.87 -9.72
CA ILE A 162 -10.68 7.94 -9.14
C ILE A 162 -11.39 9.18 -9.66
N ASN A 163 -12.26 8.99 -10.65
CA ASN A 163 -13.38 9.88 -10.92
C ASN A 163 -14.53 9.47 -9.95
N PRO A 164 -15.22 10.40 -9.26
CA PRO A 164 -14.91 11.82 -9.12
C PRO A 164 -13.60 12.01 -8.37
N SER A 165 -12.87 13.04 -8.78
CA SER A 165 -11.64 13.50 -8.14
C SER A 165 -11.97 13.94 -6.71
N ILE A 166 -11.91 13.02 -5.76
CA ILE A 166 -11.97 13.34 -4.34
C ILE A 166 -10.71 14.18 -4.05
N PRO A 167 -10.85 15.45 -3.59
CA PRO A 167 -9.69 16.27 -3.24
C PRO A 167 -8.75 15.56 -2.26
N SER A 168 -7.48 15.91 -2.26
CA SER A 168 -6.57 15.42 -1.20
C SER A 168 -6.90 16.13 0.11
N GLY A 169 -7.11 15.36 1.16
CA GLY A 169 -7.30 15.80 2.53
C GLY A 169 -5.99 15.78 3.32
N LYS A 170 -6.11 16.00 4.62
CA LYS A 170 -4.98 15.92 5.56
C LYS A 170 -4.69 14.47 5.91
N VAL A 171 -3.41 14.10 5.91
CA VAL A 171 -2.92 12.81 6.40
C VAL A 171 -2.69 12.91 7.90
N TYR A 172 -3.13 11.90 8.64
CA TYR A 172 -2.92 11.76 10.08
C TYR A 172 -2.14 10.47 10.32
N VAL A 173 -1.07 10.57 11.12
CA VAL A 173 -0.25 9.41 11.50
C VAL A 173 -0.93 8.74 12.70
N ASP A 174 -1.05 7.41 12.66
CA ASP A 174 -1.57 6.66 13.81
C ASP A 174 -0.51 6.50 14.89
N LYS A 175 -0.94 6.49 16.15
CA LYS A 175 -0.10 6.13 17.30
C LYS A 175 -0.63 4.82 17.89
N PRO A 176 -0.06 3.66 17.56
CA PRO A 176 -0.59 2.34 17.89
C PRO A 176 -0.45 1.96 19.38
N ASN A 177 -0.78 2.85 20.32
CA ASN A 177 -0.81 2.55 21.76
C ASN A 177 -2.13 1.84 22.14
N GLY A 178 -2.46 0.75 21.45
CA GLY A 178 -3.69 -0.03 21.67
C GLY A 178 -4.99 0.63 21.18
N LYS A 179 -4.92 1.81 20.54
CA LYS A 179 -6.10 2.55 20.05
C LYS A 179 -6.57 2.16 18.64
N GLY A 180 -5.91 1.19 18.01
CA GLY A 180 -6.17 0.78 16.62
C GLY A 180 -5.38 1.60 15.60
N ARG A 181 -5.66 1.33 14.32
CA ARG A 181 -5.04 1.96 13.16
C ARG A 181 -6.09 2.30 12.11
N ARG A 182 -5.87 3.34 11.34
CA ARG A 182 -6.60 3.69 10.13
C ARG A 182 -6.19 2.72 9.02
N ILE A 183 -7.18 2.24 8.27
CA ILE A 183 -6.96 1.44 7.06
C ILE A 183 -7.20 2.35 5.87
N HIS A 184 -6.18 2.52 5.04
CA HIS A 184 -6.16 3.48 3.95
C HIS A 184 -6.26 2.78 2.60
N PRO A 185 -7.14 3.19 1.68
CA PRO A 185 -7.15 2.66 0.32
C PRO A 185 -5.88 3.07 -0.43
N TYR A 186 -5.53 2.26 -1.44
CA TYR A 186 -4.34 2.46 -2.26
C TYR A 186 -4.19 3.91 -2.74
N GLY A 187 -2.99 4.46 -2.53
CA GLY A 187 -2.65 5.81 -2.96
C GLY A 187 -3.55 6.89 -2.37
N ARG A 188 -4.15 6.69 -1.18
CA ARG A 188 -4.99 7.70 -0.51
C ARG A 188 -4.87 7.63 1.02
N GLN A 189 -3.71 8.02 1.53
CA GLN A 189 -3.38 8.07 2.96
C GLN A 189 -4.23 9.07 3.77
N ASP A 190 -4.94 9.96 3.09
CA ASP A 190 -5.87 10.91 3.68
C ASP A 190 -7.30 10.36 3.78
N LEU A 191 -7.55 9.16 3.22
CA LEU A 191 -8.83 8.46 3.27
C LEU A 191 -8.74 7.22 4.16
N CYS A 192 -9.86 6.88 4.78
CA CYS A 192 -9.95 5.88 5.82
C CYS A 192 -11.19 4.99 5.63
N VAL A 193 -11.04 3.69 5.90
CA VAL A 193 -12.16 2.78 6.18
C VAL A 193 -12.86 3.26 7.44
N MET A 194 -14.14 3.63 7.32
CA MET A 194 -14.86 4.35 8.35
C MET A 194 -16.30 3.86 8.47
N VAL A 195 -16.75 3.64 9.71
CA VAL A 195 -18.16 3.37 10.01
C VAL A 195 -18.99 4.59 9.61
N GLY A 196 -20.13 4.40 8.95
CA GLY A 196 -20.98 5.48 8.48
C GLY A 196 -21.82 6.14 9.59
N ASN A 197 -22.47 7.25 9.24
CA ASN A 197 -23.47 7.95 10.06
C ASN A 197 -23.02 8.45 11.45
N GLY A 198 -21.73 8.42 11.78
CA GLY A 198 -21.22 8.93 13.06
C GLY A 198 -21.60 8.09 14.28
N VAL A 199 -22.03 6.84 14.09
CA VAL A 199 -22.47 5.96 15.19
C VAL A 199 -21.91 4.55 15.00
N ALA A 200 -21.45 3.91 16.08
CA ALA A 200 -21.08 2.51 16.08
C ALA A 200 -22.28 1.66 16.52
N SER A 201 -22.86 0.90 15.60
CA SER A 201 -24.00 0.01 15.88
C SER A 201 -23.97 -1.23 14.98
N VAL A 202 -24.76 -2.24 15.34
CA VAL A 202 -24.94 -3.42 14.49
C VAL A 202 -25.63 -3.02 13.19
N ASN A 203 -25.18 -3.59 12.06
CA ASN A 203 -25.61 -3.31 10.68
C ASN A 203 -25.31 -1.90 10.17
N GLN A 204 -24.46 -1.14 10.86
CA GLN A 204 -24.05 0.16 10.34
C GLN A 204 -23.08 -0.02 9.17
N LEU A 205 -23.33 0.65 8.04
CA LEU A 205 -22.47 0.57 6.86
C LEU A 205 -21.05 1.03 7.18
N VAL A 206 -20.06 0.35 6.60
CA VAL A 206 -18.65 0.76 6.61
C VAL A 206 -18.25 1.14 5.19
N ASP A 207 -17.64 2.31 5.02
CA ASP A 207 -17.33 2.91 3.72
C ASP A 207 -16.01 3.69 3.78
N ILE A 208 -15.65 4.43 2.72
CA ILE A 208 -14.47 5.30 2.71
C ILE A 208 -14.88 6.75 3.00
N ALA A 209 -14.20 7.39 3.95
CA ALA A 209 -14.33 8.81 4.26
C ALA A 209 -12.94 9.46 4.43
N TYR A 210 -12.87 10.78 4.63
CA TYR A 210 -11.62 11.41 5.03
C TYR A 210 -11.22 10.94 6.42
N CYS A 211 -9.93 10.71 6.61
CA CYS A 211 -9.40 10.49 7.93
C CYS A 211 -9.66 11.70 8.83
N LEU A 212 -10.01 11.46 10.09
CA LEU A 212 -10.25 12.50 11.09
C LEU A 212 -9.08 12.64 12.05
N HIS A 213 -8.82 13.86 12.54
CA HIS A 213 -7.84 14.15 13.58
C HIS A 213 -8.15 13.41 14.90
N ASP A 214 -7.13 13.13 15.70
CA ASP A 214 -7.23 12.33 16.93
C ASP A 214 -8.13 12.94 18.01
N THR A 215 -8.39 14.25 17.96
CA THR A 215 -9.30 14.94 18.87
C THR A 215 -10.77 14.92 18.41
N SER A 216 -11.05 14.35 17.23
CA SER A 216 -12.42 14.24 16.73
C SER A 216 -13.25 13.30 17.62
N PRO A 217 -14.50 13.64 17.97
CA PRO A 217 -15.38 12.73 18.71
C PRO A 217 -15.71 11.45 17.91
N TYR A 218 -15.47 11.44 16.60
CA TYR A 218 -15.73 10.31 15.72
C TYR A 218 -14.46 9.53 15.34
N VAL A 219 -13.28 9.86 15.90
CA VAL A 219 -12.03 9.20 15.53
C VAL A 219 -12.09 7.69 15.79
N GLY A 220 -12.77 7.26 16.86
CA GLY A 220 -12.93 5.83 17.19
C GLY A 220 -13.69 5.00 16.15
N LEU A 221 -14.36 5.64 15.17
CA LEU A 221 -15.14 4.99 14.11
C LEU A 221 -14.33 4.66 12.85
N GLN A 222 -13.04 5.01 12.83
CA GLN A 222 -12.11 4.77 11.71
C GLN A 222 -10.80 4.13 12.19
N LEU A 223 -10.71 3.81 13.49
CA LEU A 223 -9.59 3.10 14.08
C LEU A 223 -9.99 1.64 14.25
N TRP A 224 -9.22 0.77 13.63
CA TRP A 224 -9.46 -0.66 13.58
C TRP A 224 -8.27 -1.40 14.19
N ASN A 225 -8.56 -2.41 15.00
CA ASN A 225 -7.60 -3.45 15.27
C ASN A 225 -7.61 -4.42 14.08
N ILE A 226 -6.44 -4.67 13.50
CA ILE A 226 -6.22 -5.54 12.36
C ILE A 226 -4.99 -6.38 12.65
N THR A 227 -5.08 -7.69 12.41
CA THR A 227 -4.01 -8.64 12.71
C THR A 227 -3.38 -9.11 11.41
N LEU A 228 -2.05 -9.05 11.33
CA LEU A 228 -1.27 -9.45 10.17
C LEU A 228 -1.07 -10.98 10.11
N GLY A 229 -1.17 -11.55 8.92
CA GLY A 229 -0.66 -12.90 8.62
C GLY A 229 -1.43 -14.04 9.28
N THR A 230 -2.54 -13.73 9.94
CA THR A 230 -3.47 -14.69 10.52
C THR A 230 -4.89 -14.21 10.31
N SER A 231 -5.80 -15.14 10.07
CA SER A 231 -7.22 -14.85 10.04
C SER A 231 -7.67 -14.41 11.43
N ALA A 232 -8.27 -13.22 11.51
CA ALA A 232 -8.76 -12.65 12.74
C ALA A 232 -9.95 -11.73 12.47
N HIS A 233 -10.61 -11.33 13.55
CA HIS A 233 -11.58 -10.26 13.48
C HIS A 233 -10.91 -8.90 13.31
N VAL A 234 -11.46 -8.07 12.42
CA VAL A 234 -11.12 -6.64 12.32
C VAL A 234 -12.19 -5.87 13.10
N PHE A 235 -11.82 -5.20 14.19
CA PHE A 235 -12.78 -4.63 15.13
C PHE A 235 -12.44 -3.22 15.55
N LEU A 236 -13.43 -2.49 16.07
CA LEU A 236 -13.25 -1.12 16.56
C LEU A 236 -12.74 -1.16 18.01
N PRO A 237 -11.53 -0.66 18.35
CA PRO A 237 -11.06 -0.68 19.73
C PRO A 237 -11.93 0.16 20.68
N ALA A 238 -12.53 1.24 20.18
CA ALA A 238 -13.50 2.06 20.94
C ALA A 238 -14.82 1.32 21.21
N HIS A 239 -15.13 0.27 20.43
CA HIS A 239 -16.33 -0.54 20.53
C HIS A 239 -15.98 -2.01 20.26
N PRO A 240 -15.26 -2.70 21.17
CA PRO A 240 -14.58 -3.97 20.89
C PRO A 240 -15.53 -5.13 20.56
N ASN A 241 -16.83 -4.95 20.80
CA ASN A 241 -17.87 -5.91 20.42
C ASN A 241 -18.33 -5.77 18.95
N LEU A 242 -17.84 -4.77 18.21
CA LEU A 242 -18.22 -4.51 16.82
C LEU A 242 -17.06 -4.78 15.85
N CYS A 243 -17.34 -5.68 14.91
CA CYS A 243 -16.41 -6.18 13.92
C CYS A 243 -16.83 -5.79 12.50
N LEU A 244 -15.86 -5.63 11.59
CA LEU A 244 -16.08 -5.50 10.15
C LEU A 244 -16.70 -6.80 9.63
N ASP A 245 -17.87 -6.66 9.01
CA ASP A 245 -18.76 -7.76 8.69
C ASP A 245 -19.16 -7.73 7.21
N ALA A 246 -18.97 -8.85 6.53
CA ALA A 246 -19.32 -9.08 5.14
C ALA A 246 -20.78 -9.54 4.92
N GLY A 247 -21.54 -9.69 6.00
CA GLY A 247 -22.91 -10.22 5.98
C GLY A 247 -22.98 -11.74 5.91
N GLN A 248 -24.19 -12.24 5.71
CA GLN A 248 -24.47 -13.66 5.47
C GLN A 248 -24.25 -13.97 3.98
N ASN A 249 -23.51 -15.04 3.66
CA ASN A 249 -23.23 -15.48 2.28
C ASN A 249 -22.75 -14.34 1.36
N PRO A 250 -21.62 -13.69 1.68
CA PRO A 250 -21.11 -12.58 0.89
C PRO A 250 -20.83 -13.00 -0.56
N LYS A 251 -21.09 -12.07 -1.48
CA LYS A 251 -20.85 -12.20 -2.92
C LYS A 251 -20.35 -10.87 -3.47
N ASN A 252 -19.95 -10.86 -4.74
CA ASN A 252 -19.56 -9.63 -5.43
C ASN A 252 -20.64 -8.54 -5.27
N GLY A 253 -20.24 -7.37 -4.77
CA GLY A 253 -21.09 -6.23 -4.50
C GLY A 253 -21.77 -6.23 -3.11
N SER A 254 -21.60 -7.28 -2.30
CA SER A 254 -22.08 -7.27 -0.91
C SER A 254 -21.46 -6.09 -0.16
N ARG A 255 -22.27 -5.35 0.60
CA ARG A 255 -21.80 -4.18 1.35
C ARG A 255 -21.25 -4.60 2.71
N LEU A 256 -20.27 -3.83 3.18
CA LEU A 256 -19.67 -4.02 4.50
C LEU A 256 -20.50 -3.31 5.55
N THR A 257 -20.64 -3.96 6.69
CA THR A 257 -21.26 -3.38 7.89
C THR A 257 -20.40 -3.62 9.12
N THR A 258 -20.76 -3.02 10.25
CA THR A 258 -20.34 -3.49 11.57
C THR A 258 -21.36 -4.47 12.10
N TYR A 259 -20.90 -5.55 12.75
CA TYR A 259 -21.79 -6.50 13.42
C TYR A 259 -21.15 -7.01 14.71
N GLY A 260 -21.94 -7.66 15.56
CA GLY A 260 -21.43 -8.28 16.79
C GLY A 260 -20.30 -9.27 16.48
N CYS A 261 -19.13 -9.08 17.09
CA CYS A 261 -17.97 -9.94 16.91
C CYS A 261 -18.27 -11.39 17.31
N GLY A 262 -17.69 -12.35 16.58
CA GLY A 262 -17.85 -13.78 16.85
C GLY A 262 -19.19 -14.36 16.39
N SER A 263 -19.95 -13.63 15.56
CA SER A 263 -21.21 -14.12 15.00
C SER A 263 -20.97 -15.37 14.13
N PRO A 264 -21.61 -16.51 14.44
CA PRO A 264 -21.50 -17.71 13.62
C PRO A 264 -22.43 -17.65 12.41
N TYR A 265 -23.00 -16.50 12.05
CA TYR A 265 -23.91 -16.39 10.90
C TYR A 265 -23.38 -15.52 9.78
N THR A 266 -22.38 -14.70 10.06
CA THR A 266 -21.83 -13.73 9.11
C THR A 266 -20.34 -13.95 8.86
N GLY A 267 -19.81 -13.36 7.80
CA GLY A 267 -18.39 -13.38 7.46
C GLY A 267 -17.63 -12.27 8.19
N GLN A 268 -16.86 -12.63 9.21
CA GLN A 268 -16.09 -11.68 10.05
C GLN A 268 -14.62 -12.08 10.24
N SER A 269 -14.20 -13.18 9.63
CA SER A 269 -12.81 -13.65 9.70
C SER A 269 -12.08 -13.09 8.48
N TRP A 270 -11.05 -12.29 8.74
CA TRP A 270 -10.29 -11.60 7.70
C TRP A 270 -8.83 -11.97 7.82
N PHE A 271 -8.24 -12.42 6.71
CA PHE A 271 -6.81 -12.58 6.57
C PHE A 271 -6.24 -11.31 5.95
N TRP A 272 -5.33 -10.65 6.67
CA TRP A 272 -4.61 -9.49 6.19
C TRP A 272 -3.18 -9.87 5.85
N ASP A 273 -2.78 -9.73 4.58
CA ASP A 273 -1.45 -10.07 4.09
C ASP A 273 -0.46 -8.88 4.05
N GLY A 274 -0.82 -7.77 4.71
CA GLY A 274 -0.07 -6.51 4.63
C GLY A 274 -0.58 -5.55 3.55
N THR A 275 -1.37 -6.05 2.59
CA THR A 275 -1.91 -5.25 1.47
C THR A 275 -3.36 -5.53 1.11
N THR A 276 -3.84 -6.76 1.31
CA THR A 276 -5.19 -7.19 0.95
C THR A 276 -5.89 -7.85 2.12
N LEU A 277 -7.13 -7.42 2.38
CA LEU A 277 -8.03 -7.98 3.38
C LEU A 277 -8.90 -9.03 2.68
N ALA A 278 -8.49 -10.29 2.74
CA ALA A 278 -9.22 -11.42 2.18
C ALA A 278 -10.15 -12.02 3.23
N LEU A 279 -11.41 -12.25 2.85
CA LEU A 279 -12.39 -12.88 3.70
C LEU A 279 -12.06 -14.38 3.82
N ASP A 280 -11.76 -14.81 5.02
CA ASP A 280 -11.59 -16.21 5.34
C ASP A 280 -12.96 -16.85 5.51
N SER A 281 -13.49 -17.35 4.38
CA SER A 281 -14.78 -18.02 4.33
C SER A 281 -14.75 -19.31 5.15
N ARG A 282 -15.85 -19.59 5.84
CA ARG A 282 -16.05 -20.87 6.54
C ARG A 282 -16.20 -22.05 5.60
N ASN A 283 -16.40 -21.80 4.30
CA ASN A 283 -16.27 -22.81 3.26
C ASN A 283 -14.83 -22.80 2.74
N PRO A 284 -14.01 -23.84 3.02
CA PRO A 284 -12.61 -23.87 2.61
C PRO A 284 -12.38 -23.72 1.10
N SER A 285 -13.35 -24.13 0.27
CA SER A 285 -13.25 -23.99 -1.19
C SER A 285 -13.43 -22.55 -1.68
N GLU A 286 -13.96 -21.67 -0.84
CA GLU A 286 -14.21 -20.24 -1.11
C GLU A 286 -13.39 -19.33 -0.20
N ALA A 287 -12.61 -19.91 0.72
CA ALA A 287 -11.75 -19.17 1.63
C ALA A 287 -10.77 -18.32 0.85
N LEU A 288 -10.63 -17.06 1.27
CA LEU A 288 -9.73 -16.08 0.65
C LEU A 288 -10.06 -15.76 -0.81
N GLY A 289 -11.22 -16.16 -1.32
CA GLY A 289 -11.67 -15.88 -2.68
C GLY A 289 -12.35 -14.51 -2.85
N LEU A 290 -12.80 -13.92 -1.74
CA LEU A 290 -13.45 -12.62 -1.68
C LEU A 290 -12.61 -11.64 -0.85
N CYS A 291 -12.48 -10.41 -1.30
CA CYS A 291 -11.63 -9.37 -0.74
C CYS A 291 -12.44 -8.11 -0.44
N LEU A 292 -11.96 -7.32 0.52
CA LEU A 292 -12.39 -5.94 0.71
C LEU A 292 -12.04 -5.14 -0.55
N ASP A 293 -12.98 -4.35 -1.04
CA ASP A 293 -12.86 -3.67 -2.33
C ASP A 293 -13.50 -2.28 -2.27
N VAL A 294 -12.80 -1.28 -2.82
CA VAL A 294 -13.37 0.06 -3.06
C VAL A 294 -14.14 0.04 -4.37
N GLU A 295 -15.47 0.18 -4.29
CA GLU A 295 -16.35 0.14 -5.46
C GLU A 295 -15.95 1.20 -6.49
N TYR A 296 -15.49 0.74 -7.65
CA TYR A 296 -15.05 1.59 -8.75
C TYR A 296 -16.18 2.54 -9.19
N ASN A 297 -15.85 3.81 -9.41
CA ASN A 297 -16.81 4.87 -9.76
C ASN A 297 -18.01 5.05 -8.81
N SER A 298 -17.96 4.51 -7.58
CA SER A 298 -19.02 4.79 -6.59
C SER A 298 -19.13 6.29 -6.30
N PRO A 299 -20.35 6.82 -6.11
CA PRO A 299 -20.56 8.25 -5.91
C PRO A 299 -20.24 8.68 -4.48
N ARG A 300 -19.80 9.93 -4.31
CA ARG A 300 -19.81 10.60 -3.01
C ARG A 300 -21.26 10.76 -2.55
N THR A 301 -21.52 10.48 -1.28
CA THR A 301 -22.80 10.75 -0.63
C THR A 301 -22.55 11.66 0.56
N PRO A 302 -22.98 12.94 0.48
CA PRO A 302 -22.95 13.82 1.63
C PRO A 302 -23.79 13.24 2.77
N GLN A 303 -23.23 13.18 3.97
CA GLN A 303 -23.94 12.68 5.15
C GLN A 303 -23.34 13.29 6.41
N LYS A 304 -24.09 13.26 7.53
CA LYS A 304 -23.56 13.65 8.84
C LYS A 304 -23.02 12.41 9.56
N SER A 305 -21.97 12.51 10.36
CA SER A 305 -21.18 13.72 10.68
C SER A 305 -20.02 14.00 9.72
N TYR A 306 -19.84 13.17 8.69
CA TYR A 306 -18.80 13.23 7.68
C TYR A 306 -19.30 12.52 6.42
N ASP A 307 -18.83 12.96 5.25
CA ASP A 307 -19.27 12.40 3.98
C ASP A 307 -18.76 10.98 3.75
N ARG A 308 -19.59 10.18 3.08
CA ARG A 308 -19.12 8.98 2.40
C ARG A 308 -18.53 9.39 1.06
N LEU A 309 -17.25 9.13 0.84
CA LEU A 309 -16.54 9.49 -0.40
C LEU A 309 -16.54 8.35 -1.42
N LYS A 310 -16.37 7.11 -0.96
CA LYS A 310 -16.52 5.89 -1.77
C LYS A 310 -17.23 4.80 -0.99
N ARG A 311 -17.84 3.88 -1.72
CA ARG A 311 -18.45 2.69 -1.14
C ARG A 311 -17.41 1.60 -0.99
N LEU A 312 -17.47 0.89 0.14
CA LEU A 312 -16.78 -0.38 0.30
C LEU A 312 -17.75 -1.53 -0.01
N GLN A 313 -17.20 -2.55 -0.66
CA GLN A 313 -17.90 -3.77 -1.01
C GLN A 313 -16.99 -4.98 -0.83
N ILE A 314 -17.61 -6.15 -0.92
CA ILE A 314 -16.94 -7.43 -1.13
C ILE A 314 -16.83 -7.66 -2.62
N TRP A 315 -15.67 -8.11 -3.09
CA TRP A 315 -15.49 -8.50 -4.47
C TRP A 315 -14.53 -9.68 -4.58
N LYS A 316 -14.58 -10.42 -5.69
CA LYS A 316 -13.58 -11.46 -5.97
C LYS A 316 -12.17 -10.87 -5.89
N CYS A 317 -11.27 -11.58 -5.22
CA CYS A 317 -9.87 -11.15 -5.11
C CYS A 317 -9.18 -11.15 -6.48
N PHE A 318 -8.48 -10.06 -6.80
CA PHE A 318 -7.68 -9.89 -8.00
C PHE A 318 -6.27 -9.39 -7.61
N PRO A 319 -5.22 -10.20 -7.81
CA PRO A 319 -3.84 -9.76 -7.57
C PRO A 319 -3.53 -8.46 -8.31
N GLY A 320 -2.94 -7.49 -7.61
CA GLY A 320 -2.57 -6.18 -8.17
C GLY A 320 -3.74 -5.20 -8.36
N SER A 321 -4.97 -5.54 -7.98
CA SER A 321 -6.09 -4.60 -8.05
C SER A 321 -5.91 -3.45 -7.05
N HIS A 322 -5.72 -2.23 -7.55
CA HIS A 322 -5.64 -1.02 -6.72
C HIS A 322 -6.89 -0.76 -5.88
N GLN A 323 -8.05 -1.34 -6.23
CA GLN A 323 -9.28 -1.24 -5.44
C GLN A 323 -9.24 -2.12 -4.18
N GLN A 324 -8.36 -3.12 -4.15
CA GLN A 324 -8.26 -4.15 -3.12
C GLN A 324 -6.94 -4.06 -2.32
N ILE A 325 -6.12 -3.07 -2.64
CA ILE A 325 -4.90 -2.76 -1.92
C ILE A 325 -5.20 -1.68 -0.89
N PHE A 326 -4.81 -1.96 0.35
CA PHE A 326 -4.90 -1.06 1.48
C PHE A 326 -3.53 -0.93 2.15
N SER A 327 -3.39 0.05 3.03
CA SER A 327 -2.20 0.23 3.87
C SER A 327 -2.61 0.67 5.27
N VAL A 328 -1.72 0.43 6.23
CA VAL A 328 -1.77 0.99 7.58
C VAL A 328 -0.39 1.58 7.86
N PHE A 329 -0.33 2.70 8.57
CA PHE A 329 0.94 3.30 8.97
C PHE A 329 0.78 4.07 10.28
N GLY A 330 1.86 4.23 11.02
CA GLY A 330 1.84 4.89 12.32
C GLY A 330 3.22 4.95 12.96
N ASP A 331 3.36 5.70 14.05
CA ASP A 331 4.59 5.73 14.85
C ASP A 331 4.76 4.41 15.63
N ASP A 332 5.98 4.04 16.00
CA ASP A 332 6.24 2.82 16.78
C ASP A 332 5.78 3.05 18.24
N PRO A 333 4.92 2.19 18.83
CA PRO A 333 4.51 2.34 20.22
C PRO A 333 5.68 2.28 21.23
N SER A 334 6.86 1.79 20.84
CA SER A 334 8.05 1.86 21.71
C SER A 334 8.58 3.28 21.92
N ASP A 335 8.20 4.23 21.07
CA ASP A 335 8.72 5.60 21.11
C ASP A 335 7.93 6.52 22.07
N ASP A 336 6.87 6.01 22.73
CA ASP A 336 6.09 6.70 23.75
C ASP A 336 6.48 6.32 25.21
N CYS A 337 7.68 5.74 25.40
CA CYS A 337 8.28 5.44 26.71
C CYS A 337 9.33 6.49 27.14
#